data_AF-A0A932LU95-F1
#
_entry.id   AF-A0A932LU95-F1
#
_cell.length_a   1.000
_cell.length_b   1.000
_cell.length_c   1.000
_cell.angle_alpha   90.00
_cell.angle_beta   90.00
_cell.angle_gamma   90.00
#
_symmetry.space_group_name_H-M   'P 1'
#
loop_
_entity.id
_entity.type
_entity.pdbx_description
1 polymer ?
#
loop_
_entity_poly.entity_id
_entity_poly.type
_entity_poly.pdbx_seq_one_letter_code
_entity_poly.pdbx_strand_id
1 'polypeptide(L)'
;LRELKADFLVGVDVGGDSLAQGGEPGLRSPLADSIMLAAYAEFERRGQRTLWGVFGYGSDGEMTVDEMESALARVAKAGGLLGAWALTPKVVSELERVIREVPTEASAVPVECARGAWGEKSIRQDQRRVKLTPLTTLTFFLSPTVVFHTLSRPAQAVSHSSSLEEANRALHSIGLKTELDLEREKYSSGKKA
;
A
#
# COMPACT_ATOMS: atom_id res chain seq x y z
N LEU A 1 4.19 -20.44 8.98
CA LEU A 1 3.13 -20.18 9.99
C LEU A 1 3.29 -20.97 11.29
N ARG A 2 3.62 -22.27 11.26
CA ARG A 2 3.82 -23.07 12.49
C ARG A 2 4.88 -22.49 13.43
N GLU A 3 6.00 -22.01 12.89
CA GLU A 3 7.07 -21.36 13.67
C GLU A 3 6.60 -20.08 14.37
N LEU A 4 5.77 -19.28 13.68
CA LEU A 4 5.15 -18.07 14.23
C LEU A 4 3.95 -18.38 15.15
N LYS A 5 3.55 -19.66 15.27
CA LYS A 5 2.33 -20.11 15.98
C LYS A 5 1.08 -19.31 15.58
N ALA A 6 0.97 -19.00 14.29
CA ALA A 6 -0.14 -18.24 13.72
C ALA A 6 -0.99 -19.13 12.79
N ASP A 7 -2.29 -18.84 12.73
CA ASP A 7 -3.27 -19.50 11.86
C ASP A 7 -3.94 -18.52 10.85
N PHE A 8 -3.59 -17.24 10.93
CA PHE A 8 -4.10 -16.16 10.09
C PHE A 8 -2.99 -15.15 9.78
N LEU A 9 -2.94 -14.71 8.53
CA LEU A 9 -2.00 -13.69 8.05
C LEU A 9 -2.76 -12.43 7.64
N VAL A 10 -2.33 -11.28 8.15
CA VAL A 10 -2.85 -9.98 7.76
C VAL A 10 -1.71 -9.14 7.21
N GLY A 11 -1.77 -8.85 5.91
CA GLY A 11 -0.90 -7.90 5.24
C GLY A 11 -1.52 -6.52 5.36
N VAL A 12 -0.70 -5.49 5.56
CA VAL A 12 -1.19 -4.10 5.60
C VAL A 12 -0.28 -3.25 4.71
N ASP A 13 -0.86 -2.75 3.65
CA ASP A 13 -0.32 -1.70 2.79
C ASP A 13 -0.84 -0.34 3.30
N VAL A 14 0.05 0.63 3.42
CA VAL A 14 -0.29 2.00 3.81
C VAL A 14 -0.22 2.88 2.58
N GLY A 15 -1.32 3.58 2.29
CA GLY A 15 -1.42 4.42 1.09
C GLY A 15 -2.12 3.70 -0.05
N GLY A 16 -1.77 2.44 -0.32
CA GLY A 16 -2.55 1.58 -1.20
C GLY A 16 -1.94 1.31 -2.57
N ASP A 17 -0.61 1.42 -2.70
CA ASP A 17 0.16 1.12 -3.91
C ASP A 17 -0.14 -0.30 -4.46
N SER A 18 -0.51 -1.25 -3.60
CA SER A 18 -0.92 -2.60 -3.99
C SER A 18 -2.19 -2.64 -4.87
N LEU A 19 -3.02 -1.59 -4.85
CA LEU A 19 -4.19 -1.45 -5.70
C LEU A 19 -3.88 -0.85 -7.07
N ALA A 20 -2.66 -0.36 -7.28
CA ALA A 20 -2.21 0.19 -8.54
C ALA A 20 -2.17 -0.89 -9.63
N GLN A 21 -2.61 -0.51 -10.83
CA GLN A 21 -2.48 -1.35 -12.03
C GLN A 21 -1.11 -1.20 -12.70
N GLY A 22 -0.29 -0.24 -12.26
CA GLY A 22 1.02 0.06 -12.81
C GLY A 22 1.01 1.07 -13.96
N GLY A 23 -0.11 1.78 -14.16
CA GLY A 23 -0.24 2.87 -15.15
C GLY A 23 -0.44 4.24 -14.51
N GLU A 24 -0.63 4.28 -13.19
CA GLU A 24 -0.91 5.45 -12.40
C GLU A 24 0.30 6.41 -12.44
N PRO A 25 0.14 7.68 -12.88
CA PRO A 25 1.26 8.61 -13.03
C PRO A 25 2.01 8.92 -11.73
N GLY A 26 1.32 8.77 -10.59
CA GLY A 26 1.85 9.05 -9.25
C GLY A 26 2.61 7.87 -8.62
N LEU A 27 2.54 6.66 -9.20
CA LEU A 27 3.18 5.47 -8.65
C LEU A 27 4.72 5.56 -8.70
N ARG A 28 5.37 5.25 -7.59
CA ARG A 28 6.82 5.39 -7.35
C ARG A 28 7.40 4.29 -6.47
N SER A 29 6.65 3.71 -5.53
CA SER A 29 7.15 2.67 -4.62
C SER A 29 6.43 1.31 -4.67
N PRO A 30 6.14 0.73 -5.85
CA PRO A 30 5.34 -0.50 -5.91
C PRO A 30 6.08 -1.79 -5.52
N LEU A 31 7.41 -1.81 -5.35
CA LEU A 31 8.16 -3.08 -5.32
C LEU A 31 7.84 -3.94 -4.10
N ALA A 32 7.91 -3.37 -2.90
CA ALA A 32 7.63 -4.08 -1.66
C ALA A 32 6.17 -4.59 -1.63
N ASP A 33 5.21 -3.71 -1.94
CA ASP A 33 3.79 -4.07 -1.92
C ASP A 33 3.43 -5.09 -2.98
N SER A 34 4.05 -5.02 -4.16
CA SER A 34 3.88 -6.02 -5.21
C SER A 34 4.37 -7.40 -4.78
N ILE A 35 5.55 -7.47 -4.17
CA ILE A 35 6.13 -8.74 -3.67
C ILE A 35 5.24 -9.31 -2.57
N MET A 36 4.84 -8.47 -1.62
CA MET A 36 4.02 -8.90 -0.48
C MET A 36 2.64 -9.35 -0.92
N LEU A 37 1.97 -8.61 -1.81
CA LEU A 37 0.66 -9.00 -2.35
C LEU A 37 0.76 -10.33 -3.12
N ALA A 38 1.78 -10.51 -3.96
CA ALA A 38 2.00 -11.77 -4.68
C ALA A 38 2.21 -12.95 -3.73
N ALA A 39 3.00 -12.76 -2.66
CA ALA A 39 3.20 -13.78 -1.64
C ALA A 39 1.90 -14.12 -0.90
N TYR A 40 1.09 -13.12 -0.53
CA TYR A 40 -0.20 -13.31 0.13
C TYR A 40 -1.21 -14.05 -0.76
N ALA A 41 -1.28 -13.71 -2.04
CA ALA A 41 -2.11 -14.44 -3.01
C ALA A 41 -1.69 -15.92 -3.13
N GLU A 42 -0.38 -16.20 -3.17
CA GLU A 42 0.12 -17.57 -3.20
C GLU A 42 -0.18 -18.35 -1.90
N PHE A 43 -0.11 -17.70 -0.73
CA PHE A 43 -0.51 -18.31 0.53
C PHE A 43 -2.00 -18.64 0.57
N GLU A 44 -2.86 -17.72 0.12
CA GLU A 44 -4.31 -17.94 0.01
C GLU A 44 -4.61 -19.11 -0.91
N ARG A 45 -3.98 -19.16 -2.09
CA ARG A 45 -4.11 -20.25 -3.06
C ARG A 45 -3.69 -21.61 -2.49
N ARG A 46 -2.71 -21.64 -1.57
CA ARG A 46 -2.29 -22.84 -0.83
C ARG A 46 -3.18 -23.18 0.36
N GLY A 47 -4.33 -22.51 0.51
CA GLY A 47 -5.31 -22.76 1.56
C GLY A 47 -4.99 -22.12 2.92
N GLN A 48 -4.05 -21.17 2.97
CA GLN A 48 -3.83 -20.40 4.20
C GLN A 48 -4.88 -19.30 4.31
N ARG A 49 -5.28 -18.97 5.54
CA ARG A 49 -6.21 -17.87 5.80
C ARG A 49 -5.43 -16.56 5.77
N THR A 50 -5.76 -15.70 4.82
CA THR A 50 -5.06 -14.43 4.58
C THR A 50 -6.04 -13.28 4.45
N LEU A 51 -5.59 -12.06 4.77
CA LEU A 51 -6.32 -10.82 4.57
C LEU A 51 -5.36 -9.73 4.11
N TRP A 52 -5.79 -8.93 3.15
CA TRP A 52 -5.02 -7.78 2.68
C TRP A 52 -5.71 -6.49 3.13
N GLY A 53 -5.04 -5.72 3.99
CA GLY A 53 -5.50 -4.42 4.46
C GLY A 53 -4.87 -3.29 3.66
N VAL A 54 -5.66 -2.34 3.20
CA VAL A 54 -5.18 -1.05 2.67
C VAL A 54 -5.59 0.03 3.66
N PHE A 55 -4.62 0.54 4.41
CA PHE A 55 -4.81 1.55 5.43
C PHE A 55 -4.56 2.95 4.87
N GLY A 56 -5.53 3.84 5.07
CA GLY A 56 -5.36 5.24 4.70
C GLY A 56 -5.15 5.42 3.21
N TYR A 57 -6.09 4.94 2.40
CA TYR A 57 -5.99 5.00 0.95
C TYR A 57 -5.65 6.42 0.45
N GLY A 58 -4.66 6.54 -0.43
CA GLY A 58 -4.13 7.79 -0.99
C GLY A 58 -3.30 8.64 -0.03
N SER A 59 -2.93 8.13 1.16
CA SER A 59 -2.19 8.91 2.17
C SER A 59 -0.72 9.17 1.84
N ASP A 60 -0.13 8.42 0.92
CA ASP A 60 1.23 8.59 0.41
C ASP A 60 1.31 9.43 -0.88
N GLY A 61 0.16 9.79 -1.44
CA GLY A 61 0.02 10.60 -2.65
C GLY A 61 0.47 9.92 -3.94
N GLU A 62 0.56 8.58 -3.97
CA GLU A 62 0.90 7.83 -5.19
C GLU A 62 -0.32 7.56 -6.07
N MET A 63 -1.47 7.36 -5.44
CA MET A 63 -2.75 7.18 -6.10
C MET A 63 -3.73 8.28 -5.70
N THR A 64 -4.50 8.75 -6.67
CA THR A 64 -5.61 9.69 -6.45
C THR A 64 -6.79 8.96 -5.81
N VAL A 65 -7.68 9.72 -5.14
CA VAL A 65 -8.90 9.14 -4.56
C VAL A 65 -9.78 8.47 -5.62
N ASP A 66 -9.88 9.05 -6.81
CA ASP A 66 -10.67 8.48 -7.90
C ASP A 66 -10.06 7.15 -8.41
N GLU A 67 -8.73 7.05 -8.51
CA GLU A 67 -8.06 5.80 -8.86
C GLU A 67 -8.29 4.73 -7.78
N MET A 68 -8.22 5.10 -6.49
CA MET A 68 -8.47 4.19 -5.37
C MET A 68 -9.92 3.70 -5.33
N GLU A 69 -10.90 4.59 -5.48
CA GLU A 69 -12.32 4.24 -5.48
C GLU A 69 -12.66 3.36 -6.70
N SER A 70 -12.10 3.65 -7.86
CA SER A 70 -12.23 2.82 -9.08
C SER A 70 -11.64 1.41 -8.88
N ALA A 71 -10.46 1.32 -8.27
CA ALA A 71 -9.82 0.06 -7.93
C ALA A 71 -10.67 -0.76 -6.94
N LEU A 72 -11.12 -0.14 -5.84
CA LEU A 72 -12.00 -0.77 -4.85
C LEU A 72 -13.32 -1.24 -5.48
N ALA A 73 -13.92 -0.46 -6.37
CA ALA A 73 -15.15 -0.84 -7.07
C ALA A 73 -14.94 -2.10 -7.94
N ARG A 74 -13.81 -2.20 -8.63
CA ARG A 74 -13.46 -3.40 -9.43
C ARG A 74 -13.24 -4.63 -8.56
N VAL A 75 -12.54 -4.48 -7.44
CA VAL A 75 -12.32 -5.58 -6.48
C VAL A 75 -13.64 -6.01 -5.85
N ALA A 76 -14.50 -5.07 -5.49
CA ALA A 76 -15.84 -5.34 -4.98
C ALA A 76 -16.70 -6.11 -6.00
N LYS A 77 -16.68 -5.69 -7.27
CA LYS A 77 -17.36 -6.39 -8.37
C LYS A 77 -16.88 -7.84 -8.53
N ALA A 78 -15.60 -8.10 -8.25
CA ALA A 78 -15.01 -9.44 -8.26
C ALA A 78 -15.20 -10.21 -6.93
N GLY A 79 -15.95 -9.65 -5.96
CA GLY A 79 -16.20 -10.28 -4.66
C GLY A 79 -15.03 -10.20 -3.67
N GLY A 80 -14.02 -9.38 -3.95
CA GLY A 80 -12.80 -9.28 -3.15
C GLY A 80 -12.82 -8.20 -2.08
N LEU A 81 -13.85 -7.34 -2.00
CA LEU A 81 -13.99 -6.36 -0.92
C LEU A 81 -14.69 -7.03 0.27
N LEU A 82 -13.92 -7.34 1.32
CA LEU A 82 -14.37 -8.15 2.45
C LEU A 82 -14.90 -7.32 3.62
N GLY A 83 -14.51 -6.05 3.72
CA GLY A 83 -15.02 -5.13 4.72
C GLY A 83 -14.12 -3.92 4.92
N ALA A 84 -14.42 -3.12 5.93
CA ALA A 84 -13.60 -1.99 6.33
C ALA A 84 -13.66 -1.76 7.85
N TRP A 85 -12.64 -1.12 8.40
CA TRP A 85 -12.58 -0.71 9.80
C TRP A 85 -11.95 0.68 9.93
N ALA A 86 -12.51 1.53 10.78
CA ALA A 86 -12.01 2.89 11.02
C ALA A 86 -11.11 2.97 12.26
N LEU A 87 -10.20 3.94 12.28
CA LEU A 87 -9.43 4.26 13.48
C LEU A 87 -10.35 4.60 14.67
N THR A 88 -10.09 3.97 15.81
CA THR A 88 -10.77 4.30 17.08
C THR A 88 -9.97 5.37 17.84
N PRO A 89 -10.59 6.14 18.76
CA PRO A 89 -9.88 7.14 19.55
C PRO A 89 -8.64 6.59 20.28
N LYS A 90 -8.72 5.33 20.77
CA LYS A 90 -7.59 4.65 21.40
C LYS A 90 -6.43 4.45 20.41
N VAL A 91 -6.72 3.91 19.23
CA VAL A 91 -5.70 3.64 18.20
C VAL A 91 -5.10 4.95 17.69
N VAL A 92 -5.89 6.00 17.50
CA VAL A 92 -5.40 7.34 17.14
C VAL A 92 -4.34 7.80 18.14
N SER A 93 -4.64 7.72 19.44
CA SER A 93 -3.69 8.12 20.49
C SER A 93 -2.46 7.22 20.65
N GLU A 94 -2.51 5.98 20.18
CA GLU A 94 -1.34 5.09 20.10
C GLU A 94 -0.47 5.45 18.89
N LEU A 95 -1.07 5.63 17.71
CA LEU A 95 -0.38 6.04 16.49
C LEU A 95 0.28 7.42 16.63
N GLU A 96 -0.37 8.39 17.29
CA GLU A 96 0.21 9.69 17.60
C GLU A 96 1.52 9.59 18.40
N ARG A 97 1.66 8.57 19.27
CA ARG A 97 2.92 8.34 19.99
C ARG A 97 3.98 7.75 19.08
N VAL A 98 3.60 6.77 18.27
CA VAL A 98 4.54 6.10 17.32
C VAL A 98 5.09 7.10 16.31
N ILE A 99 4.24 7.96 15.74
CA ILE A 99 4.65 8.97 14.74
C ILE A 99 5.66 9.98 15.30
N ARG A 100 5.60 10.29 16.60
CA ARG A 100 6.58 11.17 17.24
C ARG A 100 7.97 10.54 17.33
N GLU A 101 8.04 9.23 17.51
CA GLU A 101 9.30 8.48 17.61
C GLU A 101 9.85 8.08 16.23
N VAL A 102 8.95 7.76 15.29
CA VAL A 102 9.27 7.37 13.91
C VAL A 102 8.50 8.28 12.96
N PRO A 103 9.07 9.45 12.61
CA PRO A 103 8.41 10.42 11.74
C PRO A 103 8.05 9.81 10.38
N THR A 104 6.78 9.92 10.00
CA THR A 104 6.24 9.47 8.72
C THR A 104 5.18 10.45 8.25
N GLU A 105 5.24 10.88 6.99
CA GLU A 105 4.24 11.77 6.42
C GLU A 105 2.98 11.00 6.03
N ALA A 106 3.12 9.84 5.40
CA ALA A 106 1.98 9.06 4.89
C ALA A 106 1.11 8.51 6.02
N SER A 107 1.69 7.81 6.99
CA SER A 107 0.92 7.21 8.09
C SER A 107 0.37 8.25 9.08
N ALA A 108 0.84 9.50 9.03
CA ALA A 108 0.28 10.60 9.82
C ALA A 108 -1.02 11.15 9.24
N VAL A 109 -1.23 11.07 7.93
CA VAL A 109 -2.43 11.61 7.26
C VAL A 109 -3.73 10.99 7.81
N PRO A 110 -3.87 9.66 7.96
CA PRO A 110 -5.06 9.06 8.60
C PRO A 110 -5.31 9.56 10.02
N VAL A 111 -4.25 9.81 10.79
CA VAL A 111 -4.33 10.29 12.17
C VAL A 111 -4.80 11.75 12.21
N GLU A 112 -4.26 12.60 11.32
CA GLU A 112 -4.69 13.98 11.15
C GLU A 112 -6.17 14.06 10.74
N CYS A 113 -6.60 13.24 9.78
CA CYS A 113 -8.00 13.15 9.36
C CYS A 113 -8.91 12.69 10.51
N ALA A 114 -8.45 11.74 11.34
CA ALA A 114 -9.19 11.31 12.53
C ALA A 114 -9.31 12.42 13.60
N ARG A 115 -8.43 13.44 13.56
CA ARG A 115 -8.52 14.66 14.38
C ARG A 115 -9.27 15.80 13.69
N GLY A 116 -9.86 15.56 12.52
CA GLY A 116 -10.70 16.51 11.80
C GLY A 116 -9.97 17.33 10.73
N ALA A 117 -8.74 16.96 10.34
CA ALA A 117 -8.09 17.58 9.20
C ALA A 117 -8.88 17.30 7.91
N TRP A 118 -8.98 18.31 7.04
CA TRP A 118 -9.80 18.29 5.83
C TRP A 118 -9.18 19.15 4.73
N GLY A 119 -9.42 18.82 3.46
CA GLY A 119 -8.95 19.56 2.29
C GLY A 119 -7.81 18.84 1.58
N GLU A 120 -6.70 19.54 1.33
CA GLU A 120 -5.52 18.98 0.69
C GLU A 120 -4.25 19.34 1.45
N LYS A 121 -3.27 18.43 1.43
CA LYS A 121 -1.96 18.63 2.04
C LYS A 121 -0.86 18.24 1.07
N SER A 122 0.22 19.00 1.09
CA SER A 122 1.44 18.63 0.38
C SER A 122 2.31 17.73 1.26
N ILE A 123 2.93 16.70 0.67
CA ILE A 123 3.88 15.81 1.33
C ILE A 123 5.12 15.61 0.45
N ARG A 124 6.15 14.95 0.99
CA ARG A 124 7.41 14.65 0.31
C ARG A 124 8.07 15.91 -0.26
N GLN A 125 8.23 16.94 0.57
CA GLN A 125 8.80 18.23 0.17
C GLN A 125 8.05 18.86 -1.03
N ASP A 126 6.72 18.94 -0.93
CA ASP A 126 5.81 19.49 -1.95
C ASP A 126 5.78 18.73 -3.29
N GLN A 127 6.34 17.52 -3.36
CA GLN A 127 6.32 16.72 -4.58
C GLN A 127 4.99 15.99 -4.80
N ARG A 128 4.15 15.84 -3.77
CA ARG A 128 2.86 15.15 -3.86
C ARG A 128 1.77 15.89 -3.11
N ARG A 129 0.53 15.72 -3.56
CA ARG A 129 -0.68 16.27 -2.95
C ARG A 129 -1.58 15.13 -2.52
N VAL A 130 -2.04 15.17 -1.27
CA VAL A 130 -2.95 14.19 -0.70
C VAL A 130 -4.27 14.86 -0.31
N LYS A 131 -5.38 14.17 -0.57
CA LYS A 131 -6.71 14.61 -0.15
C LYS A 131 -6.95 14.18 1.29
N LEU A 132 -7.27 15.13 2.16
CA LEU A 132 -7.63 14.90 3.55
C LEU A 132 -9.14 14.73 3.65
N THR A 133 -9.58 13.54 4.04
CA THR A 133 -11.00 13.18 4.18
C THR A 133 -11.17 12.20 5.33
N PRO A 134 -12.32 12.19 6.05
CA PRO A 134 -12.60 11.18 7.08
C PRO A 134 -12.51 9.75 6.54
N LEU A 135 -12.71 9.53 5.24
CA LEU A 135 -12.60 8.20 4.64
C LEU A 135 -11.15 7.66 4.65
N THR A 136 -10.14 8.53 4.71
CA THR A 136 -8.72 8.13 4.87
C THR A 136 -8.45 7.53 6.25
N THR A 137 -9.40 7.57 7.19
CA THR A 137 -9.28 6.88 8.48
C THR A 137 -9.59 5.37 8.40
N LEU A 138 -10.04 4.90 7.22
CA LEU A 138 -10.42 3.51 7.00
C LEU A 138 -9.22 2.65 6.62
N THR A 139 -9.25 1.40 7.10
CA THR A 139 -8.58 0.27 6.50
C THR A 139 -9.61 -0.54 5.72
N PHE A 140 -9.42 -0.70 4.42
CA PHE A 140 -10.20 -1.63 3.61
C PHE A 140 -9.56 -3.01 3.66
N PHE A 141 -10.36 -4.05 3.90
CA PHE A 141 -9.91 -5.43 3.93
C PHE A 141 -10.38 -6.16 2.67
N LEU A 142 -9.42 -6.80 2.00
CA LEU A 142 -9.56 -7.35 0.66
C LEU A 142 -9.05 -8.79 0.60
N SER A 143 -9.55 -9.57 -0.35
CA SER A 143 -8.95 -10.87 -0.71
C SER A 143 -7.68 -10.63 -1.53
N PRO A 144 -6.50 -11.08 -1.06
CA PRO A 144 -5.25 -10.93 -1.79
C PRO A 144 -5.30 -11.52 -3.20
N THR A 145 -5.87 -12.71 -3.38
CA THR A 145 -6.01 -13.38 -4.68
C THR A 145 -6.87 -12.59 -5.64
N VAL A 146 -7.98 -12.01 -5.15
CA VAL A 146 -8.86 -11.18 -6.00
C VAL A 146 -8.14 -9.90 -6.42
N VAL A 147 -7.45 -9.20 -5.51
CA VAL A 147 -6.67 -7.99 -5.84
C VAL A 147 -5.56 -8.33 -6.84
N PHE A 148 -4.80 -9.39 -6.57
CA PHE A 148 -3.73 -9.90 -7.43
C PHE A 148 -4.23 -10.14 -8.85
N HIS A 149 -5.34 -10.85 -9.05
CA HIS A 149 -5.84 -11.17 -10.40
C HIS A 149 -6.59 -10.02 -11.08
N THR A 150 -7.29 -9.17 -10.32
CA THR A 150 -8.21 -8.17 -10.90
C THR A 150 -7.52 -6.85 -11.24
N LEU A 151 -6.48 -6.49 -10.48
CA LEU A 151 -5.85 -5.17 -10.52
C LEU A 151 -4.34 -5.23 -10.74
N SER A 152 -3.64 -5.95 -9.87
CA SER A 152 -2.21 -5.68 -9.64
C SER A 152 -1.30 -6.36 -10.66
N ARG A 153 -1.15 -5.73 -11.83
CA ARG A 153 -0.11 -6.10 -12.82
C ARG A 153 1.30 -6.07 -12.23
N PRO A 154 1.67 -5.12 -11.34
CA PRO A 154 2.96 -5.15 -10.66
C PRO A 154 3.18 -6.42 -9.83
N ALA A 155 2.20 -6.81 -9.00
CA ALA A 155 2.28 -8.05 -8.22
C ALA A 155 2.36 -9.30 -9.12
N GLN A 156 1.59 -9.34 -10.20
CA GLN A 156 1.65 -10.43 -11.19
C GLN A 156 3.04 -10.55 -11.81
N ALA A 157 3.66 -9.42 -12.18
CA ALA A 157 4.99 -9.40 -12.80
C ALA A 157 6.07 -9.95 -11.85
N VAL A 158 6.02 -9.62 -10.55
CA VAL A 158 7.04 -10.07 -9.59
C VAL A 158 6.82 -11.48 -9.05
N SER A 159 5.65 -12.09 -9.28
CA SER A 159 5.21 -13.35 -8.64
C SER A 159 6.14 -14.56 -8.82
N HIS A 160 6.98 -14.56 -9.85
CA HIS A 160 7.94 -15.63 -10.14
C HIS A 160 9.38 -15.27 -9.78
N SER A 161 9.60 -14.15 -9.11
CA SER A 161 10.93 -13.68 -8.72
C SER A 161 11.46 -14.45 -7.53
N SER A 162 12.75 -14.78 -7.55
CA SER A 162 13.46 -15.47 -6.47
C SER A 162 14.41 -14.56 -5.69
N SER A 163 14.54 -13.29 -6.11
CA SER A 163 15.35 -12.28 -5.46
C SER A 163 14.72 -10.88 -5.61
N LEU A 164 15.16 -9.96 -4.75
CA LEU A 164 14.77 -8.54 -4.83
C LEU A 164 15.16 -7.94 -6.19
N GLU A 165 16.32 -8.32 -6.73
CA GLU A 165 16.82 -7.86 -8.02
C GLU A 165 16.00 -8.38 -9.19
N GLU A 166 15.53 -9.64 -9.12
CA GLU A 166 14.61 -10.19 -10.12
C GLU A 166 13.27 -9.48 -10.10
N ALA A 167 12.71 -9.24 -8.90
CA ALA A 167 11.46 -8.50 -8.76
C ALA A 167 11.59 -7.06 -9.30
N ASN A 168 12.72 -6.39 -9.01
CA ASN A 168 13.00 -5.07 -9.54
C ASN A 168 13.04 -5.06 -11.08
N ARG A 169 13.75 -6.02 -11.68
CA ARG A 169 13.81 -6.18 -13.14
C ARG A 169 12.44 -6.51 -13.75
N ALA A 170 11.62 -7.30 -13.06
CA ALA A 170 10.27 -7.61 -13.52
C ALA A 170 9.40 -6.35 -13.58
N LEU A 171 9.49 -5.45 -12.60
CA LEU A 171 8.80 -4.16 -12.64
C LEU A 171 9.35 -3.22 -13.74
N HIS A 172 10.68 -3.20 -13.94
CA HIS A 172 11.28 -2.47 -15.06
C HIS A 172 10.75 -2.95 -16.42
N SER A 173 10.53 -4.26 -16.58
CA SER A 173 10.04 -4.85 -17.84
C SER A 173 8.63 -4.38 -18.23
N ILE A 174 7.85 -3.89 -17.26
CA ILE A 174 6.53 -3.30 -17.48
C ILE A 174 6.52 -1.76 -17.43
N GLY A 175 7.71 -1.14 -17.40
CA GLY A 175 7.89 0.31 -17.46
C GLY A 175 7.81 1.03 -16.11
N LEU A 176 7.86 0.30 -14.99
CA LEU A 176 7.79 0.89 -13.65
C LEU A 176 9.18 1.09 -13.06
N LYS A 177 9.45 2.30 -12.57
CA LYS A 177 10.56 2.59 -11.66
C LYS A 177 10.15 2.24 -10.24
N THR A 178 11.10 1.84 -9.39
CA THR A 178 10.82 1.41 -8.02
C THR A 178 11.52 2.26 -6.98
N GLU A 179 11.11 2.07 -5.72
CA GLU A 179 11.78 2.63 -4.56
C GLU A 179 13.24 2.15 -4.44
N LEU A 180 13.58 0.94 -4.91
CA LEU A 180 14.97 0.46 -4.92
C LEU A 180 15.85 1.28 -5.86
N ASP A 181 15.31 1.70 -7.01
CA ASP A 181 16.03 2.56 -7.94
C ASP A 181 16.26 3.95 -7.32
N LEU A 182 15.25 4.50 -6.66
CA LEU A 182 15.34 5.79 -5.97
C LEU A 182 16.40 5.77 -4.86
N GLU A 183 16.43 4.71 -4.05
CA GLU A 183 17.43 4.57 -2.99
C GLU A 183 18.85 4.39 -3.56
N ARG A 184 19.02 3.66 -4.66
CA ARG A 184 20.31 3.55 -5.36
C ARG A 184 20.78 4.88 -5.93
N GLU A 185 19.88 5.65 -6.56
CA GLU A 185 20.20 6.98 -7.09
C GLU A 185 20.59 7.97 -5.97
N LYS A 186 19.89 7.94 -4.83
CA LYS A 186 20.27 8.73 -3.65
C LYS A 186 21.65 8.34 -3.12
N TYR A 187 21.91 7.05 -3.00
CA TYR A 187 23.20 6.54 -2.56
C TYR A 187 24.34 6.98 -3.49
N SER A 188 24.15 6.85 -4.81
CA SER A 188 25.15 7.28 -5.81
C SER A 188 25.32 8.79 -5.91
N SER A 189 24.29 9.58 -5.62
CA SER A 189 24.35 11.06 -5.67
C SER A 189 24.85 11.71 -4.37
N GLY A 190 25.11 10.92 -3.31
CA GLY A 190 25.62 11.41 -2.03
C GLY A 190 24.61 12.24 -1.21
N LYS A 191 23.33 12.30 -1.62
CA LYS A 191 22.28 12.96 -0.84
C LYS A 191 21.84 12.04 0.29
N LYS A 192 22.18 12.38 1.53
CA LYS A 192 21.64 11.71 2.73
C LYS A 192 20.17 12.09 2.96
N ALA A 193 19.41 11.14 3.51
CA ALA A 193 18.01 11.27 3.90
C ALA A 193 17.77 12.40 4.90
#